data_AF-A0A6L5GTS7-F1
#
_entry.id   AF-A0A6L5GTS7-F1
#
_cell.length_a   1.000
_cell.length_b   1.000
_cell.length_c   1.000
_cell.angle_alpha   90.00
_cell.angle_beta   90.00
_cell.angle_gamma   90.00
#
_symmetry.space_group_name_H-M   'P 1'
#
loop_
_entity.id
_entity.type
_entity.pdbx_description
1 polymer ?
#
loop_
_entity_poly.entity_id
_entity_poly.type
_entity_poly.pdbx_seq_one_letter_code
_entity_poly.pdbx_strand_id
1 'polypeptide(L)'
;MMERAGKNIKRVIIIAAAALLALCMAGIIMVWADGVKIEDSPTARFTDSAFDQYHDSEAESILGPVGSFHLVAFDTLHLNAHCNGNFATNDLQANSNNGTNNYGSEVNYAKHFTSGSPGAGEDDILVVGDRNNTIGTTDGGNAIMLNGSKLDRIKHIIKSENFIDLADWKAKTQAVSNNYKSHSTSDSVTTDFSERNNQMITVNQAGSFLNLTATSNGLNGIASDAPLNIDVGNGNNIVINVDCSQVPANGTLSLPDCKTILKGQELNNREVTEFNENFITWNFTNIPSGMTIDAKLMIGSILAPGATVNLNQNLNGTCVADTIYVKAESHRDDSRGTTPNTPTEEKGSLTFTKTFGGDNITKADLSNISFTVTGPNNYSKTFTLGEIKQNDGTYSKTLTGLNVREIYGH
;
A
#
# COMPACT_ATOMS: atom_id res chain seq x y z
N MET A 1 42.05 -48.17 -17.09
CA MET A 1 41.89 -46.72 -16.83
C MET A 1 40.66 -46.10 -17.50
N MET A 2 40.27 -46.50 -18.72
CA MET A 2 39.08 -45.96 -19.41
C MET A 2 37.73 -46.26 -18.72
N GLU A 3 37.61 -47.37 -18.00
CA GLU A 3 36.36 -47.77 -17.33
C GLU A 3 36.03 -46.94 -16.08
N ARG A 4 37.06 -46.40 -15.40
CA ARG A 4 36.90 -45.50 -14.23
C ARG A 4 36.49 -44.08 -14.65
N ALA A 5 36.89 -43.63 -15.84
CA ALA A 5 36.53 -42.32 -16.38
C ALA A 5 35.04 -42.27 -16.78
N GLY A 6 34.51 -43.33 -17.39
CA GLY A 6 33.09 -43.41 -17.79
C GLY A 6 32.10 -43.42 -16.63
N LYS A 7 32.50 -43.96 -15.46
CA LYS A 7 31.66 -44.00 -14.25
C LYS A 7 31.58 -42.64 -13.53
N ASN A 8 32.66 -41.85 -13.60
CA ASN A 8 32.70 -40.50 -13.04
C ASN A 8 31.91 -39.51 -13.91
N ILE A 9 31.99 -39.63 -15.24
CA ILE A 9 31.20 -38.79 -16.16
C ILE A 9 29.69 -39.03 -15.99
N LYS A 10 29.25 -40.29 -15.84
CA LYS A 10 27.83 -40.60 -15.57
C LYS A 10 27.34 -40.04 -14.23
N ARG A 11 28.18 -40.02 -13.19
CA ARG A 11 27.82 -39.42 -11.88
C ARG A 11 27.72 -37.90 -11.94
N VAL A 12 28.62 -37.23 -12.67
CA VAL A 12 28.58 -35.78 -12.84
C VAL A 12 27.36 -35.34 -13.65
N ILE A 13 26.98 -36.09 -14.69
CA ILE A 13 25.77 -35.80 -15.49
C ILE A 13 24.49 -36.01 -14.66
N ILE A 14 24.43 -37.03 -13.80
CA ILE A 14 23.26 -37.26 -12.92
C ILE A 14 23.14 -36.17 -11.85
N ILE A 15 24.26 -35.69 -11.29
CA ILE A 15 24.24 -34.60 -10.30
C ILE A 15 23.86 -33.26 -10.96
N ALA A 16 24.34 -32.98 -12.17
CA ALA A 16 23.95 -31.79 -12.92
C ALA A 16 22.46 -31.83 -13.33
N ALA A 17 21.95 -32.98 -13.77
CA ALA A 17 20.53 -33.16 -14.09
C ALA A 17 19.64 -33.09 -12.84
N ALA A 18 20.08 -33.61 -11.69
CA ALA A 18 19.35 -33.50 -10.43
C ALA A 18 19.35 -32.07 -9.87
N ALA A 19 20.42 -31.31 -10.06
CA ALA A 19 20.47 -29.88 -9.72
C ALA A 19 19.56 -29.05 -10.63
N LEU A 20 19.51 -29.35 -11.94
CA LEU A 20 18.59 -28.71 -12.88
C LEU A 20 17.12 -29.08 -12.58
N LEU A 21 16.85 -30.33 -12.18
CA LEU A 21 15.51 -30.79 -11.81
C LEU A 21 15.07 -30.26 -10.44
N ALA A 22 16.01 -30.06 -9.51
CA ALA A 22 15.74 -29.40 -8.22
C ALA A 22 15.44 -27.90 -8.39
N LEU A 23 16.07 -27.24 -9.36
CA LEU A 23 15.71 -25.88 -9.81
C LEU A 23 14.33 -25.84 -10.49
N CYS A 24 13.86 -26.93 -11.09
CA CYS A 24 12.48 -27.01 -11.59
C CYS A 24 11.44 -27.31 -10.51
N MET A 25 11.83 -27.81 -9.33
CA MET A 25 10.90 -28.10 -8.21
C MET A 25 10.67 -26.91 -7.26
N ALA A 26 11.44 -25.82 -7.42
CA ALA A 26 11.10 -24.50 -6.91
C ALA A 26 10.90 -23.63 -8.16
N GLY A 27 9.65 -23.44 -8.59
CA GLY A 27 9.24 -23.10 -9.96
C GLY A 27 9.76 -21.81 -10.61
N ILE A 28 11.05 -21.50 -10.54
CA ILE A 28 11.67 -20.33 -11.16
C ILE A 28 11.94 -20.64 -12.63
N ILE A 29 11.01 -20.28 -13.52
CA ILE A 29 11.28 -20.25 -14.97
C ILE A 29 12.01 -18.93 -15.28
N MET A 30 13.32 -18.86 -15.03
CA MET A 30 14.15 -17.77 -15.54
C MET A 30 14.39 -17.97 -17.06
N VAL A 31 13.67 -17.21 -17.89
CA VAL A 31 13.94 -17.11 -19.32
C VAL A 31 15.00 -16.02 -19.54
N TRP A 32 16.21 -16.39 -19.94
CA TRP A 32 17.28 -15.44 -20.26
C TRP A 32 17.23 -15.08 -21.75
N ALA A 33 16.51 -14.01 -22.08
CA ALA A 33 16.73 -13.21 -23.29
C ALA A 33 17.21 -11.83 -22.83
N ASP A 34 18.00 -11.11 -23.64
CA ASP A 34 18.78 -9.93 -23.20
C ASP A 34 17.98 -8.97 -22.29
N GLY A 35 18.26 -9.02 -20.98
CA GLY A 35 17.67 -8.15 -19.95
C GLY A 35 16.26 -8.49 -19.48
N VAL A 36 15.52 -9.40 -20.14
CA VAL A 36 14.17 -9.80 -19.73
C VAL A 36 14.23 -10.83 -18.59
N LYS A 37 13.48 -10.57 -17.51
CA LYS A 37 13.34 -11.41 -16.32
C LYS A 37 11.87 -11.66 -16.03
N ILE A 38 11.49 -12.94 -16.01
CA ILE A 38 10.18 -13.39 -15.56
C ILE A 38 10.43 -14.36 -14.41
N GLU A 39 9.96 -14.01 -13.23
CA GLU A 39 10.17 -14.79 -12.01
C GLU A 39 8.83 -15.29 -11.47
N ASP A 40 8.84 -16.47 -10.88
CA ASP A 40 7.71 -17.00 -10.10
C ASP A 40 8.12 -16.95 -8.62
N SER A 41 7.35 -16.23 -7.81
CA SER A 41 7.59 -16.11 -6.37
C SER A 41 6.41 -16.66 -5.57
N PRO A 42 6.63 -17.54 -4.58
CA PRO A 42 5.57 -18.06 -3.72
C PRO A 42 4.98 -16.97 -2.80
N THR A 43 5.61 -15.79 -2.68
CA THR A 43 5.10 -14.65 -1.91
C THR A 43 5.24 -13.36 -2.70
N ALA A 44 4.25 -12.46 -2.63
CA ALA A 44 4.42 -11.09 -3.14
C ALA A 44 5.30 -10.24 -2.22
N ARG A 45 5.65 -10.83 -1.07
CA ARG A 45 6.64 -10.32 -0.13
C ARG A 45 8.00 -10.91 -0.51
N PHE A 46 8.95 -10.03 -0.77
CA PHE A 46 10.35 -10.41 -0.83
C PHE A 46 10.99 -10.20 0.54
N THR A 47 11.91 -11.08 0.90
CA THR A 47 12.95 -10.82 1.90
C THR A 47 14.14 -10.07 1.26
N ASP A 48 13.88 -9.29 0.22
CA ASP A 48 14.89 -8.53 -0.51
C ASP A 48 14.91 -7.11 0.05
N SER A 49 16.09 -6.65 0.46
CA SER A 49 16.30 -5.35 1.10
C SER A 49 15.79 -4.14 0.30
N ALA A 50 15.59 -4.29 -1.01
CA ALA A 50 14.98 -3.27 -1.87
C ALA A 50 13.45 -3.10 -1.65
N PHE A 51 12.81 -4.04 -0.95
CA PHE A 51 11.37 -4.05 -0.65
C PHE A 51 11.04 -3.65 0.79
N ASP A 52 12.00 -3.70 1.71
CA ASP A 52 11.84 -3.20 3.08
C ASP A 52 11.44 -1.72 3.08
N GLN A 53 11.89 -0.94 2.09
CA GLN A 53 11.51 0.49 1.93
C GLN A 53 10.02 0.71 1.58
N TYR A 54 9.32 -0.29 1.04
CA TYR A 54 7.92 -0.18 0.61
C TYR A 54 6.94 -0.95 1.52
N HIS A 55 7.44 -1.72 2.49
CA HIS A 55 6.61 -2.56 3.37
C HIS A 55 6.98 -2.48 4.86
N ASP A 56 8.19 -2.05 5.22
CA ASP A 56 8.64 -1.99 6.63
C ASP A 56 8.36 -0.63 7.30
N SER A 57 7.65 0.28 6.61
CA SER A 57 7.16 1.53 7.19
C SER A 57 5.71 1.46 7.69
N GLU A 58 5.16 0.27 8.02
CA GLU A 58 3.96 0.21 8.89
C GLU A 58 4.20 1.03 10.19
N ALA A 59 5.47 1.28 10.55
CA ALA A 59 5.88 2.10 11.69
C ALA A 59 6.07 3.62 11.42
N GLU A 60 6.08 4.12 10.18
CA GLU A 60 6.47 5.53 9.91
C GLU A 60 5.50 6.35 9.03
N SER A 61 4.68 5.73 8.17
CA SER A 61 3.72 6.52 7.39
C SER A 61 2.44 6.80 8.15
N ILE A 62 2.02 8.08 8.15
CA ILE A 62 0.70 8.48 8.63
C ILE A 62 -0.44 7.83 7.83
N LEU A 63 -0.18 7.26 6.66
CA LEU A 63 -1.20 6.57 5.86
C LEU A 63 -1.21 5.04 6.06
N GLY A 64 -0.33 4.50 6.92
CA GLY A 64 -0.16 3.06 7.09
C GLY A 64 0.46 2.40 5.84
N PRO A 65 0.07 1.17 5.47
CA PRO A 65 0.75 0.38 4.43
C PRO A 65 0.66 0.97 3.02
N VAL A 66 -0.23 1.94 2.78
CA VAL A 66 -0.42 2.58 1.47
C VAL A 66 0.45 3.83 1.29
N GLY A 67 1.13 4.29 2.34
CA GLY A 67 1.82 5.57 2.33
C GLY A 67 3.13 5.63 1.54
N SER A 68 3.66 4.47 1.14
CA SER A 68 4.84 4.34 0.27
C SER A 68 4.48 4.21 -1.22
N PHE A 69 3.21 4.46 -1.56
CA PHE A 69 2.70 4.39 -2.92
C PHE A 69 2.18 5.75 -3.36
N HIS A 70 2.41 6.10 -4.62
CA HIS A 70 1.72 7.22 -5.24
C HIS A 70 0.22 6.91 -5.41
N LEU A 71 -0.12 5.74 -5.93
CA LEU A 71 -1.51 5.36 -6.19
C LEU A 71 -1.85 3.98 -5.61
N VAL A 72 -2.96 3.90 -4.87
CA VAL A 72 -3.54 2.63 -4.42
C VAL A 72 -5.01 2.58 -4.80
N ALA A 73 -5.36 1.75 -5.78
CA ALA A 73 -6.74 1.49 -6.17
C ALA A 73 -7.16 0.09 -5.67
N PHE A 74 -8.13 0.02 -4.76
CA PHE A 74 -8.57 -1.27 -4.21
C PHE A 74 -9.40 -2.10 -5.20
N ASP A 75 -9.88 -1.51 -6.29
CA ASP A 75 -10.60 -2.16 -7.38
C ASP A 75 -9.84 -1.97 -8.70
N THR A 76 -9.99 -0.82 -9.36
CA THR A 76 -9.38 -0.57 -10.68
C THR A 76 -8.57 0.72 -10.73
N LEU A 77 -7.37 0.65 -11.31
CA LEU A 77 -6.54 1.79 -11.66
C LEU A 77 -6.53 2.01 -13.18
N HIS A 78 -6.96 3.19 -13.61
CA HIS A 78 -6.88 3.64 -15.00
C HIS A 78 -5.82 4.74 -15.13
N LEU A 79 -4.66 4.38 -15.70
CA LEU A 79 -3.59 5.32 -16.03
C LEU A 79 -3.81 5.87 -17.45
N ASN A 80 -4.54 6.98 -17.58
CA ASN A 80 -4.83 7.59 -18.89
C ASN A 80 -3.96 8.83 -19.19
N ALA A 81 -3.09 9.22 -18.27
CA ALA A 81 -2.12 10.30 -18.42
C ALA A 81 -0.80 9.93 -17.73
N HIS A 82 0.24 10.73 -17.94
CA HIS A 82 1.55 10.55 -17.31
C HIS A 82 1.42 10.45 -15.78
N CYS A 83 2.06 9.45 -15.19
CA CYS A 83 1.97 9.21 -13.74
C CYS A 83 3.37 8.98 -13.18
N ASN A 84 3.97 9.99 -12.59
CA ASN A 84 5.30 9.91 -12.00
C ASN A 84 5.21 9.28 -10.59
N GLY A 85 5.14 7.95 -10.54
CA GLY A 85 5.21 7.19 -9.31
C GLY A 85 4.76 5.74 -9.45
N ASN A 86 4.94 5.00 -8.35
CA ASN A 86 4.53 3.61 -8.20
C ASN A 86 3.06 3.44 -7.84
N PHE A 87 2.52 2.24 -8.07
CA PHE A 87 1.13 1.94 -7.76
C PHE A 87 0.89 0.53 -7.19
N ALA A 88 -0.28 0.36 -6.57
CA ALA A 88 -0.84 -0.94 -6.22
C ALA A 88 -2.33 -1.01 -6.60
N THR A 89 -2.74 -2.06 -7.33
CA THR A 89 -4.14 -2.24 -7.75
C THR A 89 -4.57 -3.70 -7.89
N ASN A 90 -5.88 -3.96 -7.81
CA ASN A 90 -6.45 -5.24 -8.22
C ASN A 90 -6.45 -5.33 -9.75
N ASP A 91 -7.08 -4.39 -10.43
CA ASP A 91 -7.15 -4.35 -11.90
C ASP A 91 -6.40 -3.13 -12.45
N LEU A 92 -5.57 -3.33 -13.48
CA LEU A 92 -4.78 -2.26 -14.12
C LEU A 92 -5.15 -2.07 -15.59
N GLN A 93 -5.40 -0.82 -15.96
CA GLN A 93 -5.41 -0.34 -17.35
C GLN A 93 -4.35 0.76 -17.51
N ALA A 94 -3.21 0.41 -18.11
CA ALA A 94 -2.03 1.26 -18.22
C ALA A 94 -1.92 1.96 -19.58
N ASN A 95 -2.90 2.81 -19.92
CA ASN A 95 -2.99 3.47 -21.24
C ASN A 95 -1.96 4.59 -21.45
N SER A 96 -1.21 4.94 -20.41
CA SER A 96 -0.09 5.87 -20.40
C SER A 96 1.05 5.29 -19.56
N ASN A 97 2.28 5.78 -19.77
CA ASN A 97 3.41 5.38 -18.94
C ASN A 97 3.30 5.93 -17.50
N ASN A 98 3.98 5.25 -16.59
CA ASN A 98 4.11 5.67 -15.20
C ASN A 98 5.52 5.42 -14.68
N GLY A 99 5.88 5.99 -13.54
CA GLY A 99 7.14 5.78 -12.82
C GLY A 99 7.98 7.06 -12.71
N THR A 100 8.79 7.15 -11.67
CA THR A 100 9.55 8.37 -11.34
C THR A 100 10.85 8.47 -12.10
N ASN A 101 10.97 9.54 -12.91
CA ASN A 101 12.19 9.84 -13.66
C ASN A 101 13.39 10.01 -12.72
N ASN A 102 14.51 9.36 -13.05
CA ASN A 102 15.76 9.39 -12.27
C ASN A 102 15.61 8.92 -10.81
N TYR A 103 14.54 8.19 -10.50
CA TYR A 103 14.44 7.41 -9.27
C TYR A 103 14.97 6.00 -9.54
N GLY A 104 15.44 5.31 -8.50
CA GLY A 104 15.87 3.91 -8.64
C GLY A 104 14.70 3.01 -9.07
N SER A 105 14.94 1.70 -9.13
CA SER A 105 13.90 0.71 -9.44
C SER A 105 12.64 0.91 -8.60
N GLU A 106 11.51 1.20 -9.25
CA GLU A 106 10.20 1.22 -8.58
C GLU A 106 9.50 -0.13 -8.70
N VAL A 107 8.70 -0.45 -7.68
CA VAL A 107 7.88 -1.66 -7.67
C VAL A 107 6.41 -1.28 -7.82
N ASN A 108 5.78 -1.86 -8.83
CA ASN A 108 4.37 -1.71 -9.13
C ASN A 108 3.64 -3.03 -8.91
N TYR A 109 2.42 -2.97 -8.36
CA TYR A 109 1.60 -4.15 -8.09
C TYR A 109 0.28 -4.07 -8.86
N ALA A 110 -0.01 -5.08 -9.69
CA ALA A 110 -1.30 -5.24 -10.36
C ALA A 110 -1.76 -6.70 -10.31
N LYS A 111 -2.79 -7.02 -9.53
CA LYS A 111 -3.24 -8.41 -9.39
C LYS A 111 -3.67 -9.00 -10.74
N HIS A 112 -4.38 -8.22 -11.53
CA HIS A 112 -4.76 -8.50 -12.90
C HIS A 112 -4.39 -7.32 -13.80
N PHE A 113 -3.73 -7.64 -14.91
CA PHE A 113 -3.35 -6.68 -15.93
C PHE A 113 -4.33 -6.74 -17.09
N THR A 114 -5.05 -5.67 -17.37
CA THR A 114 -6.01 -5.65 -18.49
C THR A 114 -5.31 -5.27 -19.79
N SER A 115 -4.62 -4.13 -19.83
CA SER A 115 -4.04 -3.58 -21.08
C SER A 115 -3.00 -2.50 -20.82
N GLY A 116 -2.19 -2.21 -21.86
CA GLY A 116 -1.31 -1.04 -21.91
C GLY A 116 0.17 -1.36 -21.71
N SER A 117 0.95 -0.39 -21.24
CA SER A 117 2.38 -0.57 -20.96
C SER A 117 2.85 0.32 -19.79
N PRO A 118 2.82 -0.17 -18.54
CA PRO A 118 3.30 0.56 -17.38
C PRO A 118 4.84 0.61 -17.31
N GLY A 119 5.34 1.46 -16.41
CA GLY A 119 6.76 1.62 -16.06
C GLY A 119 7.48 2.73 -16.81
N ALA A 120 8.54 3.24 -16.18
CA ALA A 120 9.35 4.37 -16.64
C ALA A 120 10.72 3.89 -17.12
N GLY A 121 11.24 2.80 -16.56
CA GLY A 121 12.53 2.21 -16.90
C GLY A 121 12.49 0.69 -17.09
N GLU A 122 13.62 0.15 -17.57
CA GLU A 122 13.80 -1.31 -17.72
C GLU A 122 13.99 -2.01 -16.36
N ASP A 123 14.51 -1.27 -15.38
CA ASP A 123 14.80 -1.75 -14.02
C ASP A 123 13.58 -1.71 -13.08
N ASP A 124 12.45 -1.16 -13.56
CA ASP A 124 11.19 -1.20 -12.82
C ASP A 124 10.63 -2.62 -12.77
N ILE A 125 9.97 -2.93 -11.66
CA ILE A 125 9.39 -4.24 -11.39
C ILE A 125 7.87 -4.12 -11.47
N LEU A 126 7.23 -5.03 -12.21
CA LEU A 126 5.80 -5.25 -12.14
C LEU A 126 5.51 -6.60 -11.48
N VAL A 127 4.88 -6.57 -10.31
CA VAL A 127 4.37 -7.75 -9.62
C VAL A 127 2.93 -8.00 -10.05
N VAL A 128 2.63 -9.21 -10.52
CA VAL A 128 1.30 -9.62 -10.97
C VAL A 128 0.81 -10.89 -10.28
N GLY A 129 -0.51 -11.07 -10.20
CA GLY A 129 -1.10 -12.32 -9.72
C GLY A 129 -0.81 -13.50 -10.67
N ASP A 130 -0.43 -14.65 -10.11
CA ASP A 130 0.01 -15.86 -10.83
C ASP A 130 -0.99 -16.42 -11.86
N ARG A 131 -2.26 -16.54 -11.48
CA ARG A 131 -3.28 -17.29 -12.24
C ARG A 131 -4.13 -16.44 -13.16
N ASN A 132 -4.06 -15.13 -12.98
CA ASN A 132 -4.94 -14.18 -13.68
C ASN A 132 -4.23 -13.52 -14.87
N ASN A 133 -2.96 -13.84 -15.12
CA ASN A 133 -2.17 -13.19 -16.15
C ASN A 133 -1.40 -14.21 -17.00
N THR A 134 -1.50 -14.06 -18.31
CA THR A 134 -0.73 -14.77 -19.31
C THR A 134 0.51 -13.96 -19.65
N ILE A 135 1.68 -14.58 -19.53
CA ILE A 135 2.97 -13.92 -19.73
C ILE A 135 3.76 -14.69 -20.77
N GLY A 136 4.30 -13.96 -21.73
CA GLY A 136 5.22 -14.46 -22.72
C GLY A 136 6.24 -13.40 -23.10
N THR A 137 6.92 -13.63 -24.21
CA THR A 137 7.89 -12.70 -24.77
C THR A 137 7.54 -12.36 -26.21
N THR A 138 7.90 -11.17 -26.65
CA THR A 138 7.83 -10.71 -28.05
C THR A 138 9.19 -10.18 -28.51
N ASP A 139 9.29 -9.72 -29.75
CA ASP A 139 10.47 -9.03 -30.31
C ASP A 139 11.74 -9.89 -30.24
N GLY A 140 11.60 -11.18 -30.57
CA GLY A 140 12.70 -12.14 -30.50
C GLY A 140 13.17 -12.47 -29.08
N GLY A 141 12.34 -12.18 -28.08
CA GLY A 141 12.67 -12.38 -26.66
C GLY A 141 13.03 -11.10 -25.91
N ASN A 142 13.17 -9.96 -26.60
CA ASN A 142 13.68 -8.72 -26.01
C ASN A 142 12.63 -7.88 -25.27
N ALA A 143 11.35 -8.25 -25.34
CA ALA A 143 10.27 -7.56 -24.66
C ALA A 143 9.26 -8.55 -24.05
N ILE A 144 8.58 -8.12 -23.00
CA ILE A 144 7.55 -8.91 -22.34
C ILE A 144 6.21 -8.69 -23.03
N MET A 145 5.44 -9.77 -23.17
CA MET A 145 4.05 -9.77 -23.59
C MET A 145 3.18 -10.19 -22.40
N LEU A 146 2.32 -9.30 -21.92
CA LEU A 146 1.43 -9.52 -20.77
C LEU A 146 -0.04 -9.37 -21.21
N ASN A 147 -0.82 -10.45 -21.11
CA ASN A 147 -2.21 -10.51 -21.58
C ASN A 147 -2.43 -9.93 -22.99
N GLY A 148 -1.49 -10.21 -23.91
CA GLY A 148 -1.54 -9.74 -25.29
C GLY A 148 -1.11 -8.28 -25.51
N SER A 149 -0.71 -7.56 -24.45
CA SER A 149 -0.07 -6.24 -24.56
C SER A 149 1.44 -6.37 -24.44
N LYS A 150 2.18 -5.73 -25.36
CA LYS A 150 3.62 -5.59 -25.24
C LYS A 150 3.94 -4.56 -24.16
N LEU A 151 4.89 -4.88 -23.27
CA LEU A 151 5.47 -3.92 -22.35
C LEU A 151 6.70 -3.29 -23.02
N ASP A 152 6.68 -1.97 -23.19
CA ASP A 152 7.73 -1.25 -23.93
C ASP A 152 8.97 -0.94 -23.10
N ARG A 153 8.83 -0.89 -21.77
CA ARG A 153 9.90 -0.48 -20.85
C ARG A 153 10.24 -1.56 -19.84
N ILE A 154 9.27 -1.99 -19.04
CA ILE A 154 9.49 -3.00 -18.00
C ILE A 154 10.01 -4.30 -18.61
N LYS A 155 11.17 -4.73 -18.12
CA LYS A 155 11.77 -6.01 -18.46
C LYS A 155 11.74 -7.01 -17.30
N HIS A 156 11.23 -6.61 -16.13
CA HIS A 156 11.15 -7.48 -14.96
C HIS A 156 9.71 -7.66 -14.49
N ILE A 157 9.17 -8.88 -14.68
CA ILE A 157 7.90 -9.28 -14.06
C ILE A 157 8.13 -10.35 -13.01
N ILE A 158 7.44 -10.17 -11.88
CA ILE A 158 7.28 -11.20 -10.86
C ILE A 158 5.83 -11.68 -10.86
N LYS A 159 5.63 -12.98 -11.04
CA LYS A 159 4.35 -13.66 -10.81
C LYS A 159 4.28 -14.09 -9.35
N SER A 160 3.17 -13.77 -8.69
CA SER A 160 2.97 -14.12 -7.29
C SER A 160 1.66 -14.84 -7.03
N GLU A 161 1.75 -16.05 -6.46
CA GLU A 161 0.57 -16.80 -6.02
C GLU A 161 -0.07 -16.18 -4.78
N ASN A 162 0.76 -15.62 -3.89
CA ASN A 162 0.33 -14.90 -2.71
C ASN A 162 0.52 -13.39 -2.94
N PHE A 163 -0.28 -12.84 -3.85
CA PHE A 163 -0.34 -11.40 -4.13
C PHE A 163 -0.59 -10.57 -2.86
N ILE A 164 -0.21 -9.29 -2.86
CA ILE A 164 -0.50 -8.38 -1.75
C ILE A 164 -2.01 -8.37 -1.44
N ASP A 165 -2.37 -8.40 -0.16
CA ASP A 165 -3.77 -8.41 0.26
C ASP A 165 -4.32 -6.97 0.29
N LEU A 166 -4.79 -6.51 -0.87
CA LEU A 166 -5.40 -5.20 -1.02
C LEU A 166 -6.71 -5.05 -0.23
N ALA A 167 -7.38 -6.15 0.14
CA ALA A 167 -8.56 -6.09 1.00
C ALA A 167 -8.14 -5.81 2.46
N ASP A 168 -7.08 -6.45 2.95
CA ASP A 168 -6.46 -6.10 4.25
C ASP A 168 -5.98 -4.64 4.26
N TRP A 169 -5.29 -4.20 3.21
CA TRP A 169 -4.84 -2.80 3.11
C TRP A 169 -6.02 -1.83 3.10
N LYS A 170 -7.12 -2.14 2.40
CA LYS A 170 -8.34 -1.33 2.45
C LYS A 170 -8.91 -1.25 3.86
N ALA A 171 -9.00 -2.37 4.57
CA ALA A 171 -9.50 -2.39 5.94
C ALA A 171 -8.61 -1.57 6.90
N LYS A 172 -7.27 -1.70 6.79
CA LYS A 172 -6.30 -0.90 7.56
C LYS A 172 -6.42 0.58 7.25
N THR A 173 -6.51 0.94 5.97
CA THR A 173 -6.72 2.32 5.52
C THR A 173 -8.03 2.90 6.03
N GLN A 174 -9.12 2.13 6.04
CA GLN A 174 -10.40 2.55 6.64
C GLN A 174 -10.27 2.75 8.16
N ALA A 175 -9.49 1.92 8.85
CA ALA A 175 -9.23 2.11 10.27
C ALA A 175 -8.44 3.41 10.54
N VAL A 176 -7.40 3.71 9.75
CA VAL A 176 -6.66 4.98 9.81
C VAL A 176 -7.59 6.17 9.54
N SER A 177 -8.39 6.09 8.47
CA SER A 177 -9.39 7.12 8.10
C SER A 177 -10.38 7.39 9.25
N ASN A 178 -10.89 6.34 9.88
CA ASN A 178 -11.82 6.46 11.01
C ASN A 178 -11.15 7.01 12.28
N ASN A 179 -9.88 6.68 12.52
CA ASN A 179 -9.11 7.27 13.60
C ASN A 179 -8.92 8.79 13.39
N TYR A 180 -8.58 9.22 12.18
CA TYR A 180 -8.51 10.65 11.88
C TYR A 180 -9.84 11.36 12.04
N LYS A 181 -10.92 10.75 11.58
CA LYS A 181 -12.29 11.25 11.75
C LYS A 181 -12.67 11.48 13.23
N SER A 182 -12.14 10.69 14.17
CA SER A 182 -12.51 10.81 15.59
C SER A 182 -11.90 12.03 16.29
N HIS A 183 -11.00 12.76 15.63
CA HIS A 183 -10.40 13.98 16.17
C HIS A 183 -11.27 15.20 15.84
N SER A 184 -11.39 16.13 16.80
CA SER A 184 -12.00 17.43 16.57
C SER A 184 -11.07 18.36 15.81
N THR A 185 -11.62 19.39 15.15
CA THR A 185 -10.82 20.50 14.62
C THR A 185 -9.91 21.06 15.71
N SER A 186 -8.63 21.20 15.40
CA SER A 186 -7.62 21.68 16.36
C SER A 186 -7.64 23.21 16.49
N ASP A 187 -7.41 23.72 17.70
CA ASP A 187 -7.31 25.17 17.97
C ASP A 187 -6.17 25.86 17.20
N SER A 188 -5.18 25.08 16.77
CA SER A 188 -4.06 25.50 15.93
C SER A 188 -4.44 25.78 14.47
N VAL A 189 -5.67 25.44 14.05
CA VAL A 189 -6.17 25.64 12.69
C VAL A 189 -7.19 26.76 12.65
N THR A 190 -6.96 27.76 11.81
CA THR A 190 -7.93 28.83 11.53
C THR A 190 -8.36 28.80 10.08
N THR A 191 -9.62 29.13 9.82
CA THR A 191 -10.17 29.20 8.46
C THR A 191 -10.77 30.57 8.18
N ASP A 192 -10.62 31.04 6.94
CA ASP A 192 -11.30 32.21 6.41
C ASP A 192 -11.75 31.92 4.98
N PHE A 193 -13.05 31.70 4.81
CA PHE A 193 -13.67 31.44 3.50
C PHE A 193 -14.54 32.62 3.04
N SER A 194 -14.42 33.78 3.69
CA SER A 194 -15.28 34.94 3.43
C SER A 194 -14.95 35.62 2.10
N GLU A 195 -13.70 35.55 1.64
CA GLU A 195 -13.25 36.05 0.35
C GLU A 195 -13.09 34.89 -0.64
N ARG A 196 -13.95 34.85 -1.66
CA ARG A 196 -14.04 33.75 -2.63
C ARG A 196 -12.71 33.47 -3.34
N ASN A 197 -11.93 34.49 -3.65
CA ASN A 197 -10.66 34.37 -4.38
C ASN A 197 -9.45 34.23 -3.44
N ASN A 198 -9.67 34.24 -2.12
CA ASN A 198 -8.63 34.06 -1.12
C ASN A 198 -9.13 33.21 0.07
N GLN A 199 -9.74 32.06 -0.24
CA GLN A 199 -10.17 31.10 0.76
C GLN A 199 -8.94 30.50 1.44
N MET A 200 -8.89 30.49 2.77
CA MET A 200 -7.68 30.20 3.52
C MET A 200 -7.90 29.21 4.66
N ILE A 201 -6.98 28.26 4.78
CA ILE A 201 -6.74 27.44 5.96
C ILE A 201 -5.33 27.77 6.44
N THR A 202 -5.16 28.10 7.71
CA THR A 202 -3.84 28.37 8.31
C THR A 202 -3.57 27.37 9.43
N VAL A 203 -2.41 26.73 9.40
CA VAL A 203 -2.00 25.66 10.31
C VAL A 203 -0.81 26.11 11.15
N ASN A 204 -1.04 26.35 12.44
CA ASN A 204 -0.03 26.90 13.33
C ASN A 204 0.77 25.85 14.11
N GLN A 205 0.36 24.58 14.07
CA GLN A 205 1.02 23.47 14.76
C GLN A 205 0.95 22.18 13.93
N ALA A 206 2.03 21.39 13.94
CA ALA A 206 2.05 20.06 13.34
C ALA A 206 1.06 19.11 14.04
N GLY A 207 0.59 18.08 13.31
CA GLY A 207 -0.37 17.09 13.81
C GLY A 207 -1.78 17.65 14.02
N SER A 208 -2.16 18.67 13.25
CA SER A 208 -3.47 19.32 13.37
C SER A 208 -4.57 18.59 12.59
N PHE A 209 -5.81 18.80 13.00
CA PHE A 209 -7.01 18.30 12.33
C PHE A 209 -7.95 19.44 11.95
N LEU A 210 -8.62 19.31 10.82
CA LEU A 210 -9.73 20.18 10.40
C LEU A 210 -10.90 19.32 9.93
N ASN A 211 -12.09 19.56 10.48
CA ASN A 211 -13.31 18.86 10.07
C ASN A 211 -14.16 19.77 9.16
N LEU A 212 -14.47 19.27 7.97
CA LEU A 212 -15.34 19.87 6.97
C LEU A 212 -16.49 18.92 6.63
N THR A 213 -17.56 19.47 6.05
CA THR A 213 -18.68 18.70 5.53
C THR A 213 -18.76 18.89 4.03
N ALA A 214 -18.89 17.80 3.27
CA ALA A 214 -19.21 17.84 1.85
C ALA A 214 -20.71 17.75 1.63
N THR A 215 -21.19 18.48 0.63
CA THR A 215 -22.59 18.50 0.18
C THR A 215 -22.63 18.25 -1.33
N SER A 216 -23.83 18.16 -1.91
CA SER A 216 -24.00 18.13 -3.37
C SER A 216 -23.43 19.36 -4.10
N ASN A 217 -23.13 20.45 -3.40
CA ASN A 217 -22.63 21.70 -3.97
C ASN A 217 -21.11 21.89 -3.78
N GLY A 218 -20.41 20.91 -3.20
CA GLY A 218 -19.00 21.03 -2.83
C GLY A 218 -18.77 20.95 -1.32
N LEU A 219 -17.58 21.37 -0.90
CA LEU A 219 -17.24 21.54 0.51
C LEU A 219 -18.04 22.72 1.09
N ASN A 220 -18.70 22.51 2.23
CA ASN A 220 -19.57 23.51 2.83
C ASN A 220 -18.79 24.79 3.19
N GLY A 221 -19.26 25.93 2.69
CA GLY A 221 -18.62 27.23 2.89
C GLY A 221 -17.42 27.51 1.98
N ILE A 222 -17.01 26.56 1.13
CA ILE A 222 -15.88 26.72 0.21
C ILE A 222 -16.38 26.67 -1.23
N ALA A 223 -16.08 27.71 -2.00
CA ALA A 223 -16.32 27.77 -3.44
C ALA A 223 -15.37 26.79 -4.17
N SER A 224 -15.95 25.79 -4.85
CA SER A 224 -15.21 24.75 -5.59
C SER A 224 -14.63 25.22 -6.93
N ASP A 225 -15.02 26.40 -7.38
CA ASP A 225 -14.60 27.07 -8.61
C ASP A 225 -13.63 28.23 -8.37
N ALA A 226 -13.05 28.28 -7.16
CA ALA A 226 -12.01 29.22 -6.76
C ALA A 226 -10.92 28.49 -5.96
N PRO A 227 -9.68 29.02 -5.92
CA PRO A 227 -8.59 28.37 -5.21
C PRO A 227 -8.81 28.40 -3.69
N LEU A 228 -8.30 27.36 -3.03
CA LEU A 228 -8.17 27.22 -1.59
C LEU A 228 -6.68 27.26 -1.21
N ASN A 229 -6.29 28.25 -0.43
CA ASN A 229 -4.94 28.37 0.10
C ASN A 229 -4.83 27.60 1.42
N ILE A 230 -3.79 26.80 1.57
CA ILE A 230 -3.48 26.06 2.79
C ILE A 230 -2.07 26.43 3.24
N ASP A 231 -1.98 27.31 4.23
CA ASP A 231 -0.73 27.74 4.84
C ASP A 231 -0.31 26.75 5.92
N VAL A 232 0.72 25.97 5.62
CA VAL A 232 1.30 24.97 6.52
C VAL A 232 2.45 25.54 7.36
N GLY A 233 2.64 26.87 7.36
CA GLY A 233 3.65 27.55 8.17
C GLY A 233 5.06 27.02 7.91
N ASN A 234 5.69 26.42 8.92
CA ASN A 234 7.04 25.84 8.81
C ASN A 234 7.06 24.36 8.38
N GLY A 235 5.97 23.85 7.81
CA GLY A 235 5.79 22.43 7.48
C GLY A 235 4.96 21.68 8.53
N ASN A 236 3.96 22.36 9.08
CA ASN A 236 2.99 21.79 9.99
C ASN A 236 2.04 20.87 9.22
N ASN A 237 2.10 19.57 9.47
CA ASN A 237 1.19 18.62 8.83
C ASN A 237 -0.24 18.76 9.36
N ILE A 238 -1.21 18.54 8.48
CA ILE A 238 -2.64 18.60 8.77
C ILE A 238 -3.40 17.44 8.13
N VAL A 239 -4.38 16.90 8.85
CA VAL A 239 -5.43 16.05 8.29
C VAL A 239 -6.73 16.84 8.17
N ILE A 240 -7.26 16.95 6.95
CA ILE A 240 -8.55 17.57 6.65
C ILE A 240 -9.58 16.46 6.49
N ASN A 241 -10.37 16.22 7.54
CA ASN A 241 -11.48 15.27 7.52
C ASN A 241 -12.68 15.89 6.77
N VAL A 242 -13.16 15.20 5.75
CA VAL A 242 -14.36 15.60 4.98
C VAL A 242 -15.45 14.56 5.23
N ASP A 243 -16.53 14.98 5.89
CA ASP A 243 -17.72 14.16 6.05
C ASP A 243 -18.59 14.23 4.79
N CYS A 244 -18.68 13.11 4.06
CA CYS A 244 -19.44 12.99 2.81
C CYS A 244 -20.90 12.56 3.01
N SER A 245 -21.39 12.46 4.25
CA SER A 245 -22.74 11.94 4.54
C SER A 245 -23.89 12.76 3.93
N GLN A 246 -23.65 14.02 3.53
CA GLN A 246 -24.63 14.88 2.87
C GLN A 246 -24.51 14.90 1.34
N VAL A 247 -23.56 14.14 0.77
CA VAL A 247 -23.51 13.87 -0.67
C VAL A 247 -24.49 12.73 -0.98
N PRO A 248 -25.31 12.81 -2.05
CA PRO A 248 -26.19 11.70 -2.42
C PRO A 248 -25.39 10.50 -2.93
N ALA A 249 -25.99 9.30 -2.88
CA ALA A 249 -25.44 8.12 -3.56
C ALA A 249 -25.28 8.39 -5.06
N ASN A 250 -24.19 7.89 -5.66
CA ASN A 250 -23.75 8.23 -7.02
C ASN A 250 -23.53 9.74 -7.26
N GLY A 251 -23.44 10.55 -6.20
CA GLY A 251 -23.13 11.97 -6.29
C GLY A 251 -21.65 12.21 -6.58
N THR A 252 -21.37 13.42 -7.06
CA THR A 252 -20.00 13.88 -7.32
C THR A 252 -19.66 15.03 -6.38
N LEU A 253 -18.50 14.94 -5.73
CA LEU A 253 -17.88 16.04 -5.00
C LEU A 253 -16.72 16.58 -5.81
N SER A 254 -16.82 17.83 -6.26
CA SER A 254 -15.69 18.54 -6.87
C SER A 254 -14.92 19.34 -5.82
N LEU A 255 -13.62 19.09 -5.73
CA LEU A 255 -12.72 19.84 -4.88
C LEU A 255 -12.28 21.15 -5.58
N PRO A 256 -11.93 22.20 -4.80
CA PRO A 256 -11.24 23.36 -5.35
C PRO A 256 -9.80 23.03 -5.72
N ASP A 257 -9.18 23.89 -6.53
CA ASP A 257 -7.72 23.90 -6.66
C ASP A 257 -7.13 24.24 -5.29
N CYS A 258 -6.14 23.48 -4.83
CA CYS A 258 -5.51 23.64 -3.53
C CYS A 258 -4.06 24.13 -3.70
N LYS A 259 -3.77 25.28 -3.11
CA LYS A 259 -2.44 25.90 -3.11
C LYS A 259 -1.79 25.74 -1.74
N THR A 260 -0.67 25.02 -1.69
CA THR A 260 0.08 24.84 -0.45
C THR A 260 1.06 25.99 -0.27
N ILE A 261 1.00 26.68 0.87
CA ILE A 261 1.92 27.76 1.24
C ILE A 261 2.86 27.23 2.33
N LEU A 262 4.15 27.18 2.05
CA LEU A 262 5.21 26.78 2.98
C LEU A 262 6.15 27.96 3.20
N LYS A 263 6.33 28.36 4.46
CA LYS A 263 7.20 29.49 4.86
C LYS A 263 6.88 30.77 4.08
N GLY A 264 5.59 31.01 3.85
CA GLY A 264 5.08 32.18 3.11
C GLY A 264 5.30 32.12 1.59
N GLN A 265 5.66 30.96 1.02
CA GLN A 265 5.81 30.77 -0.43
C GLN A 265 4.87 29.68 -0.93
N GLU A 266 4.20 29.91 -2.06
CA GLU A 266 3.41 28.88 -2.74
C GLU A 266 4.36 27.79 -3.28
N LEU A 267 4.06 26.54 -2.94
CA LEU A 267 4.76 25.39 -3.51
C LEU A 267 4.28 25.13 -4.93
N ASN A 268 5.21 24.78 -5.80
CA ASN A 268 4.90 24.44 -7.19
C ASN A 268 4.69 22.94 -7.35
N ASN A 269 3.66 22.56 -8.11
CA ASN A 269 3.47 21.19 -8.55
C ASN A 269 4.57 20.84 -9.57
N ARG A 270 5.49 19.94 -9.19
CA ARG A 270 6.62 19.48 -10.01
C ARG A 270 6.98 18.04 -9.71
N GLU A 271 7.65 17.38 -10.65
CA GLU A 271 8.29 16.09 -10.40
C GLU A 271 9.38 16.24 -9.32
N VAL A 272 9.41 15.31 -8.36
CA VAL A 272 10.42 15.25 -7.30
C VAL A 272 10.95 13.83 -7.17
N THR A 273 12.20 13.70 -6.71
CA THR A 273 12.81 12.43 -6.30
C THR A 273 13.08 12.39 -4.79
N GLU A 274 12.83 13.52 -4.11
CA GLU A 274 12.77 13.63 -2.66
C GLU A 274 11.31 13.89 -2.26
N PHE A 275 10.67 12.91 -1.64
CA PHE A 275 9.26 12.92 -1.29
C PHE A 275 9.03 13.58 0.08
N ASN A 276 9.17 14.91 0.13
CA ASN A 276 9.20 15.65 1.40
C ASN A 276 8.43 16.99 1.41
N GLU A 277 7.56 17.22 0.43
CA GLU A 277 6.79 18.48 0.30
C GLU A 277 5.28 18.31 0.56
N ASN A 278 4.80 17.09 0.79
CA ASN A 278 3.41 16.80 1.09
C ASN A 278 3.10 16.87 2.60
N PHE A 279 2.43 17.93 3.05
CA PHE A 279 2.04 18.14 4.46
C PHE A 279 0.54 17.95 4.72
N ILE A 280 -0.25 17.64 3.70
CA ILE A 280 -1.72 17.74 3.75
C ILE A 280 -2.32 16.37 3.44
N THR A 281 -3.18 15.87 4.32
CA THR A 281 -3.96 14.65 4.07
C THR A 281 -5.45 14.99 4.04
N TRP A 282 -6.10 14.78 2.91
CA TRP A 282 -7.55 14.85 2.76
C TRP A 282 -8.16 13.48 3.08
N ASN A 283 -8.88 13.40 4.18
CA ASN A 283 -9.51 12.18 4.66
C ASN A 283 -11.02 12.20 4.43
N PHE A 284 -11.50 11.48 3.41
CA PHE A 284 -12.92 11.41 3.08
C PHE A 284 -13.59 10.27 3.83
N THR A 285 -14.66 10.60 4.56
CA THR A 285 -15.36 9.67 5.46
C THR A 285 -16.85 9.65 5.17
N ASN A 286 -17.54 8.61 5.64
CA ASN A 286 -18.98 8.42 5.39
C ASN A 286 -19.34 8.48 3.89
N ILE A 287 -18.47 7.94 3.05
CA ILE A 287 -18.59 7.96 1.58
C ILE A 287 -19.85 7.16 1.17
N PRO A 288 -20.85 7.80 0.54
CA PRO A 288 -22.01 7.11 -0.01
C PRO A 288 -21.61 6.16 -1.15
N SER A 289 -22.41 5.11 -1.34
CA SER A 289 -22.18 4.16 -2.45
C SER A 289 -22.16 4.86 -3.81
N GLY A 290 -21.17 4.51 -4.63
CA GLY A 290 -20.99 5.05 -5.98
C GLY A 290 -20.51 6.51 -6.03
N MET A 291 -20.15 7.12 -4.90
CA MET A 291 -19.68 8.50 -4.88
C MET A 291 -18.40 8.67 -5.72
N THR A 292 -18.35 9.77 -6.46
CA THR A 292 -17.17 10.22 -7.19
C THR A 292 -16.57 11.47 -6.55
N ILE A 293 -15.25 11.52 -6.43
CA ILE A 293 -14.51 12.71 -6.02
C ILE A 293 -13.72 13.19 -7.24
N ASP A 294 -14.01 14.42 -7.69
CA ASP A 294 -13.23 15.11 -8.70
C ASP A 294 -12.15 15.93 -8.01
N ALA A 295 -10.94 15.37 -7.96
CA ALA A 295 -9.76 16.07 -7.50
C ALA A 295 -9.21 16.98 -8.60
N LYS A 296 -8.68 18.12 -8.18
CA LYS A 296 -8.04 19.12 -9.04
C LYS A 296 -6.59 19.33 -8.62
N LEU A 297 -6.00 20.46 -9.01
CA LEU A 297 -4.61 20.79 -8.69
C LEU A 297 -4.41 20.75 -7.18
N MET A 298 -3.48 19.92 -6.68
CA MET A 298 -3.14 19.91 -5.26
C MET A 298 -1.78 19.28 -4.97
N ILE A 299 -1.16 19.71 -3.88
CA ILE A 299 -0.07 18.99 -3.19
C ILE A 299 -0.67 18.46 -1.89
N GLY A 300 -0.79 17.14 -1.77
CA GLY A 300 -1.51 16.51 -0.67
C GLY A 300 -1.87 15.06 -0.98
N SER A 301 -2.16 14.29 0.05
CA SER A 301 -2.69 12.93 -0.08
C SER A 301 -4.21 12.90 0.00
N ILE A 302 -4.82 12.00 -0.77
CA ILE A 302 -6.25 11.71 -0.80
C ILE A 302 -6.48 10.31 -0.22
N LEU A 303 -7.24 10.24 0.87
CA LEU A 303 -7.70 8.99 1.48
C LEU A 303 -9.21 8.87 1.30
N ALA A 304 -9.64 8.09 0.32
CA ALA A 304 -11.05 7.90 -0.02
C ALA A 304 -11.44 6.42 -0.24
N PRO A 305 -11.17 5.52 0.73
CA PRO A 305 -11.51 4.10 0.60
C PRO A 305 -13.02 3.91 0.48
N GLY A 306 -13.51 3.50 -0.70
CA GLY A 306 -14.94 3.40 -1.00
C GLY A 306 -15.46 4.35 -2.09
N ALA A 307 -14.64 5.28 -2.60
CA ALA A 307 -15.00 6.19 -3.68
C ALA A 307 -14.32 5.85 -5.00
N THR A 308 -14.87 6.40 -6.08
CA THR A 308 -14.13 6.64 -7.32
C THR A 308 -13.46 8.01 -7.23
N VAL A 309 -12.17 8.11 -7.55
CA VAL A 309 -11.43 9.38 -7.62
C VAL A 309 -11.01 9.66 -9.05
N ASN A 310 -11.36 10.84 -9.56
CA ASN A 310 -10.83 11.37 -10.81
C ASN A 310 -9.74 12.39 -10.49
N LEU A 311 -8.50 12.11 -10.93
CA LEU A 311 -7.41 13.09 -10.92
C LEU A 311 -7.49 13.88 -12.23
N ASN A 312 -8.31 14.93 -12.23
CA ASN A 312 -8.57 15.75 -13.43
C ASN A 312 -7.48 16.79 -13.70
N GLN A 313 -6.61 17.05 -12.72
CA GLN A 313 -5.44 17.94 -12.81
C GLN A 313 -4.29 17.37 -11.96
N ASN A 314 -3.17 18.08 -11.93
CA ASN A 314 -1.97 17.57 -11.27
C ASN A 314 -2.13 17.36 -9.76
N LEU A 315 -1.87 16.13 -9.34
CA LEU A 315 -1.74 15.73 -7.94
C LEU A 315 -0.27 15.49 -7.63
N ASN A 316 0.27 16.15 -6.61
CA ASN A 316 1.54 15.80 -5.98
C ASN A 316 1.25 15.17 -4.62
N GLY A 317 1.33 13.85 -4.51
CA GLY A 317 0.94 13.19 -3.27
C GLY A 317 0.69 11.70 -3.39
N THR A 318 -0.15 11.17 -2.50
CA THR A 318 -0.68 9.80 -2.56
C THR A 318 -2.19 9.83 -2.80
N CYS A 319 -2.73 9.00 -3.69
CA CYS A 319 -4.18 8.82 -3.85
C CYS A 319 -4.59 7.38 -3.55
N VAL A 320 -5.52 7.21 -2.62
CA VAL A 320 -6.04 5.91 -2.18
C VAL A 320 -7.55 5.88 -2.32
N ALA A 321 -8.08 5.01 -3.19
CA ALA A 321 -9.51 4.91 -3.48
C ALA A 321 -9.89 3.49 -3.92
N ASP A 322 -11.18 3.25 -4.20
CA ASP A 322 -11.57 1.98 -4.83
C ASP A 322 -11.19 2.01 -6.30
N THR A 323 -11.61 3.06 -7.01
CA THR A 323 -11.28 3.24 -8.42
C THR A 323 -10.59 4.58 -8.63
N ILE A 324 -9.50 4.60 -9.39
CA ILE A 324 -8.76 5.83 -9.71
C ILE A 324 -8.69 6.01 -11.22
N TYR A 325 -9.07 7.20 -11.69
CA TYR A 325 -8.82 7.65 -13.06
C TYR A 325 -7.77 8.75 -13.06
N VAL A 326 -6.58 8.45 -13.54
CA VAL A 326 -5.53 9.44 -13.81
C VAL A 326 -5.80 10.08 -15.16
N LYS A 327 -6.29 11.31 -15.17
CA LYS A 327 -6.70 12.04 -16.39
C LYS A 327 -5.79 13.24 -16.70
N ALA A 328 -4.91 13.58 -15.78
CA ALA A 328 -3.85 14.58 -15.93
C ALA A 328 -2.56 14.03 -15.31
N GLU A 329 -1.45 14.70 -15.58
CA GLU A 329 -0.15 14.33 -15.05
C GLU A 329 -0.13 14.35 -13.52
N SER A 330 0.35 13.28 -12.86
CA SER A 330 0.44 13.21 -11.40
C SER A 330 1.83 12.80 -10.93
N HIS A 331 2.24 13.22 -9.73
CA HIS A 331 3.56 12.95 -9.18
C HIS A 331 3.49 12.42 -7.75
N ARG A 332 4.36 11.48 -7.41
CA ARG A 332 4.54 10.97 -6.06
C ARG A 332 5.14 12.05 -5.16
N ASP A 333 4.56 12.19 -3.97
CA ASP A 333 5.15 12.94 -2.85
C ASP A 333 4.56 12.39 -1.55
N ASP A 334 5.33 11.55 -0.87
CA ASP A 334 4.90 10.81 0.32
C ASP A 334 4.52 11.77 1.45
N SER A 335 3.42 11.42 2.15
CA SER A 335 2.90 12.26 3.24
C SER A 335 3.88 12.43 4.38
N ARG A 336 4.08 13.68 4.78
CA ARG A 336 4.78 14.07 6.00
C ARG A 336 3.84 14.18 7.18
N GLY A 337 4.33 13.72 8.31
CA GLY A 337 3.74 14.04 9.60
C GLY A 337 4.27 13.12 10.68
N THR A 338 4.22 13.62 11.91
CA THR A 338 4.11 12.73 13.07
C THR A 338 2.66 12.27 13.13
N THR A 339 2.42 10.96 13.24
CA THR A 339 1.10 10.45 13.60
C THR A 339 0.67 11.15 14.90
N PRO A 340 -0.45 11.90 14.92
CA PRO A 340 -1.01 12.37 16.18
C PRO A 340 -1.52 11.12 16.88
N ASN A 341 -0.80 10.67 17.91
CA ASN A 341 -1.08 9.50 18.74
C ASN A 341 -2.17 8.59 18.14
N THR A 342 -1.81 7.80 17.12
CA THR A 342 -2.60 6.60 16.86
C THR A 342 -2.66 5.90 18.21
N PRO A 343 -3.83 5.60 18.79
CA PRO A 343 -3.89 4.70 19.91
C PRO A 343 -3.19 3.45 19.41
N THR A 344 -1.94 3.25 19.81
CA THR A 344 -1.33 1.95 19.71
C THR A 344 -2.28 1.11 20.53
N GLU A 345 -3.12 0.30 19.88
CA GLU A 345 -3.68 -0.85 20.57
C GLU A 345 -2.46 -1.52 21.17
N GLU A 346 -2.28 -1.40 22.48
CA GLU A 346 -1.25 -2.15 23.16
C GLU A 346 -1.61 -3.61 22.90
N LYS A 347 -0.88 -4.23 21.96
CA LYS A 347 -1.03 -5.64 21.67
C LYS A 347 -0.07 -6.35 22.60
N GLY A 348 -0.63 -7.13 23.50
CA GLY A 348 0.10 -7.92 24.45
C GLY A 348 0.55 -9.21 23.82
N SER A 349 1.63 -9.76 24.36
CA SER A 349 1.98 -11.16 24.16
C SER A 349 1.81 -11.92 25.47
N LEU A 350 1.25 -13.12 25.40
CA LEU A 350 1.24 -14.06 26.51
C LEU A 350 2.12 -15.26 26.17
N THR A 351 3.19 -15.46 26.93
CA THR A 351 4.00 -16.67 26.89
C THR A 351 3.76 -17.48 28.15
N PHE A 352 3.39 -18.74 27.98
CA PHE A 352 3.34 -19.69 29.08
C PHE A 352 4.33 -20.82 28.78
N THR A 353 5.04 -21.26 29.81
CA THR A 353 5.97 -22.39 29.73
C THR A 353 5.52 -23.43 30.75
N LYS A 354 5.38 -24.68 30.29
CA LYS A 354 5.09 -25.82 31.16
C LYS A 354 6.28 -26.77 31.14
N THR A 355 6.81 -27.03 32.33
CA THR A 355 7.77 -28.12 32.57
C THR A 355 7.05 -29.27 33.28
N PHE A 356 7.31 -30.49 32.83
CA PHE A 356 6.85 -31.72 33.49
C PHE A 356 8.04 -32.33 34.20
N GLY A 357 7.98 -32.43 35.53
CA GLY A 357 9.02 -33.05 36.35
C GLY A 357 8.62 -34.46 36.76
N GLY A 358 9.50 -35.45 36.53
CA GLY A 358 9.35 -36.81 37.04
C GLY A 358 8.54 -37.80 36.17
N ASP A 359 7.83 -37.32 35.14
CA ASP A 359 7.00 -38.17 34.26
C ASP A 359 7.55 -38.26 32.83
N ASN A 360 7.50 -39.48 32.25
CA ASN A 360 7.84 -39.71 30.84
C ASN A 360 6.65 -39.38 29.93
N ILE A 361 6.68 -38.22 29.27
CA ILE A 361 5.67 -37.85 28.27
C ILE A 361 5.70 -38.83 27.09
N THR A 362 4.58 -39.51 26.84
CA THR A 362 4.44 -40.48 25.75
C THR A 362 4.05 -39.80 24.44
N LYS A 363 4.14 -40.53 23.32
CA LYS A 363 3.63 -40.05 22.02
C LYS A 363 2.11 -39.79 22.04
N ALA A 364 1.35 -40.56 22.82
CA ALA A 364 -0.09 -40.38 22.92
C ALA A 364 -0.45 -39.09 23.67
N ASP A 365 0.35 -38.70 24.66
CA ASP A 365 0.15 -37.48 25.43
C ASP A 365 0.30 -36.22 24.56
N LEU A 366 1.14 -36.27 23.52
CA LEU A 366 1.33 -35.15 22.59
C LEU A 366 0.05 -34.78 21.82
N SER A 367 -0.84 -35.74 21.55
CA SER A 367 -2.12 -35.51 20.86
C SER A 367 -3.31 -35.37 21.82
N ASN A 368 -3.24 -35.99 22.99
CA ASN A 368 -4.39 -36.10 23.90
C ASN A 368 -4.43 -34.99 24.96
N ILE A 369 -3.32 -34.30 25.20
CA ILE A 369 -3.27 -33.16 26.12
C ILE A 369 -3.43 -31.88 25.30
N SER A 370 -4.45 -31.09 25.59
CA SER A 370 -4.70 -29.79 24.96
C SER A 370 -4.83 -28.68 25.98
N PHE A 371 -4.54 -27.47 25.52
CA PHE A 371 -4.60 -26.23 26.27
C PHE A 371 -5.49 -25.28 25.51
N THR A 372 -6.43 -24.67 26.22
CA THR A 372 -7.33 -23.64 25.67
C THR A 372 -7.06 -22.34 26.41
N VAL A 373 -6.71 -21.30 25.67
CA VAL A 373 -6.62 -19.94 26.19
C VAL A 373 -7.87 -19.19 25.76
N THR A 374 -8.65 -18.73 26.74
CA THR A 374 -9.82 -17.88 26.53
C THR A 374 -9.54 -16.46 27.01
N GLY A 375 -10.21 -15.48 26.40
CA GLY A 375 -10.08 -14.08 26.75
C GLY A 375 -11.36 -13.29 26.47
N PRO A 376 -11.35 -11.96 26.71
CA PRO A 376 -12.44 -11.06 26.33
C PRO A 376 -12.78 -11.13 24.83
N ASN A 377 -13.92 -10.57 24.42
CA ASN A 377 -14.38 -10.50 23.02
C ASN A 377 -14.46 -11.87 22.32
N ASN A 378 -14.84 -12.92 23.06
CA ASN A 378 -14.95 -14.29 22.56
C ASN A 378 -13.62 -14.87 22.02
N TYR A 379 -12.46 -14.33 22.43
CA TYR A 379 -11.18 -14.93 22.09
C TYR A 379 -11.08 -16.34 22.67
N SER A 380 -10.77 -17.32 21.82
CA SER A 380 -10.51 -18.70 22.23
C SER A 380 -9.53 -19.34 21.27
N LYS A 381 -8.44 -19.91 21.80
CA LYS A 381 -7.46 -20.65 21.00
C LYS A 381 -7.07 -21.94 21.71
N THR A 382 -7.25 -23.05 21.03
CA THR A 382 -6.89 -24.39 21.52
C THR A 382 -5.68 -24.93 20.76
N PHE A 383 -4.79 -25.59 21.46
CA PHE A 383 -3.64 -26.29 20.88
C PHE A 383 -3.24 -27.47 21.75
N THR A 384 -2.64 -28.47 21.13
CA THR A 384 -2.16 -29.71 21.73
C THR A 384 -0.76 -29.54 22.31
N LEU A 385 -0.37 -30.47 23.18
CA LEU A 385 0.96 -30.53 23.77
C LEU A 385 2.05 -30.73 22.70
N GLY A 386 1.75 -31.48 21.63
CA GLY A 386 2.64 -31.70 20.49
C GLY A 386 2.95 -30.41 19.72
N GLU A 387 1.97 -29.52 19.56
CA GLU A 387 2.11 -28.25 18.84
C GLU A 387 2.97 -27.21 19.57
N ILE A 388 3.30 -27.45 20.84
CA ILE A 388 4.07 -26.51 21.68
C ILE A 388 5.37 -27.10 22.18
N LYS A 389 5.71 -28.32 21.75
CA LYS A 389 6.95 -28.99 22.13
C LYS A 389 8.14 -28.30 21.47
N GLN A 390 9.13 -27.94 22.29
CA GLN A 390 10.38 -27.33 21.85
C GLN A 390 11.50 -28.38 21.74
N ASN A 391 12.56 -28.03 21.02
CA ASN A 391 13.71 -28.92 20.80
C ASN A 391 14.50 -29.21 22.09
N ASP A 392 14.40 -28.32 23.09
CA ASP A 392 15.05 -28.45 24.40
C ASP A 392 14.26 -29.31 25.40
N GLY A 393 13.14 -29.89 24.97
CA GLY A 393 12.27 -30.72 25.82
C GLY A 393 11.26 -29.93 26.65
N THR A 394 11.23 -28.60 26.55
CA THR A 394 10.19 -27.76 27.15
C THR A 394 8.94 -27.69 26.29
N TYR A 395 7.83 -27.22 26.89
CA TYR A 395 6.58 -26.98 26.19
C TYR A 395 6.22 -25.51 26.33
N SER A 396 6.31 -24.76 25.24
CA SER A 396 6.15 -23.31 25.22
C SER A 396 5.42 -22.84 23.98
N LYS A 397 4.55 -21.85 24.13
CA LYS A 397 3.89 -21.13 23.04
C LYS A 397 3.77 -19.67 23.41
N THR A 398 4.07 -18.81 22.44
CA THR A 398 3.76 -17.38 22.52
C THR A 398 2.51 -17.11 21.71
N LEU A 399 1.51 -16.50 22.34
CA LEU A 399 0.35 -15.96 21.67
C LEU A 399 0.60 -14.46 21.45
N THR A 400 0.61 -14.03 20.19
CA THR A 400 0.81 -12.64 19.77
C THR A 400 -0.51 -12.02 19.33
N GLY A 401 -0.55 -10.68 19.25
CA GLY A 401 -1.72 -9.94 18.80
C GLY A 401 -2.91 -10.04 19.75
N LEU A 402 -2.67 -10.21 21.05
CA LEU A 402 -3.73 -10.21 22.05
C LEU A 402 -4.11 -8.76 22.36
N ASN A 403 -5.38 -8.41 22.23
CA ASN A 403 -5.86 -7.07 22.57
C ASN A 403 -5.69 -6.83 24.07
N VAL A 404 -4.82 -5.88 24.46
CA VAL A 404 -4.76 -5.38 25.84
C VAL A 404 -5.81 -4.29 25.94
N ARG A 405 -6.58 -4.34 27.03
CA ARG A 405 -7.74 -3.51 27.32
C ARG A 405 -7.56 -2.05 26.86
N GLU A 406 -8.57 -1.48 26.20
CA GLU A 406 -8.64 -0.03 25.92
C GLU A 406 -8.43 0.75 27.22
N ILE A 407 -7.28 1.42 27.35
CA ILE A 407 -7.09 2.46 28.36
C ILE A 407 -7.80 3.68 27.81
N TYR A 408 -9.06 3.89 28.21
CA TYR A 408 -9.72 5.18 28.00
C TYR A 408 -8.98 6.22 28.85
N GLY A 409 -8.09 6.99 28.21
CA GLY A 409 -7.45 8.15 28.81
C GLY A 409 -8.49 9.26 29.01
N HIS A 410 -8.56 9.77 30.23
CA HIS A 410 -9.32 10.97 30.61
C HIS A 410 -8.65 12.25 30.11
#